data_AF-A0A6A4HKY7-F1
#
_entry.id   AF-A0A6A4HKY7-F1
#
_cell.length_a   1.000
_cell.length_b   1.000
_cell.length_c   1.000
_cell.angle_alpha   90.00
_cell.angle_beta   90.00
_cell.angle_gamma   90.00
#
_symmetry.space_group_name_H-M   'P 1'
#
loop_
_entity.id
_entity.type
_entity.pdbx_description
1 polymer ?
#
loop_
_entity_poly.entity_id
_entity_poly.type
_entity_poly.pdbx_seq_one_letter_code
_entity_poly.pdbx_strand_id
1 'polypeptide(L)'
;MTARKKPTGLPPVNVTPTKWRMILHYHDELHKSFNWIANNAPDFRGTAADHTTISRNYKIARKHGCYYKAPRPGCRNLISELEAAQGIADIDEGRATDGADLQRQRFPEIPQRTVCRMLFKHGLKGFIRRHKVILTPHNFRE
;
A
#
# COMPACT_ATOMS: atom_id res chain seq x y z
N MET A 1 -15.52 -11.65 -21.09
CA MET A 1 -14.90 -10.49 -20.41
C MET A 1 -14.68 -10.87 -18.95
N THR A 2 -13.43 -11.03 -18.50
CA THR A 2 -13.13 -11.44 -17.13
C THR A 2 -13.17 -10.23 -16.19
N ALA A 3 -14.01 -10.30 -15.16
CA ALA A 3 -14.15 -9.24 -14.16
C ALA A 3 -12.84 -9.08 -13.37
N ARG A 4 -12.22 -7.89 -13.44
CA ARG A 4 -11.02 -7.57 -12.65
C ARG A 4 -11.37 -7.54 -11.17
N LYS A 5 -10.70 -8.38 -10.36
CA LYS A 5 -10.85 -8.42 -8.90
C LYS A 5 -10.52 -7.05 -8.29
N LYS A 6 -11.36 -6.59 -7.36
CA LYS A 6 -11.12 -5.35 -6.60
C LYS A 6 -9.82 -5.49 -5.79
N PRO A 7 -8.91 -4.50 -5.81
CA PRO A 7 -7.78 -4.49 -4.90
C PRO A 7 -8.27 -4.26 -3.47
N THR A 8 -7.85 -5.15 -2.57
CA THR A 8 -8.12 -5.08 -1.12
C THR A 8 -7.34 -3.92 -0.50
N GLY A 9 -8.00 -3.07 0.30
CA GLY A 9 -7.34 -2.03 1.11
C GLY A 9 -7.64 -0.58 0.74
N LEU A 10 -8.66 -0.30 -0.08
CA LEU A 10 -9.05 1.08 -0.40
C LEU A 10 -9.86 1.70 0.76
N PRO A 11 -9.52 2.91 1.23
CA PRO A 11 -10.39 3.63 2.17
C PRO A 11 -11.73 3.91 1.50
N PRO A 12 -12.84 3.95 2.26
CA PRO A 12 -14.15 4.23 1.70
C PRO A 12 -14.10 5.58 0.98
N VAL A 13 -14.35 5.57 -0.33
CA VAL A 13 -14.71 6.80 -1.03
C VAL A 13 -16.02 7.26 -0.39
N ASN A 14 -16.15 8.55 -0.07
CA ASN A 14 -17.37 9.13 0.54
C ASN A 14 -18.65 8.83 -0.25
N VAL A 15 -18.52 8.34 -1.48
CA VAL A 15 -19.60 7.93 -2.36
C VAL A 15 -19.17 6.61 -3.03
N THR A 16 -20.04 5.61 -3.07
CA THR A 16 -19.76 4.29 -3.67
C THR A 16 -19.61 4.39 -5.20
N PRO A 17 -19.00 3.40 -5.89
CA PRO A 17 -18.87 3.43 -7.35
C PRO A 17 -20.22 3.58 -8.05
N THR A 18 -21.25 2.92 -7.53
CA THR A 18 -22.62 3.00 -8.04
C THR A 18 -23.16 4.42 -7.96
N LYS A 19 -23.08 5.06 -6.80
CA LYS A 19 -23.52 6.44 -6.62
C LYS A 19 -22.72 7.40 -7.51
N TRP A 20 -21.42 7.18 -7.69
CA TRP A 20 -20.62 7.93 -8.67
C TRP A 20 -21.14 7.82 -10.10
N ARG A 21 -21.49 6.61 -10.55
CA ARG A 21 -22.10 6.40 -11.86
C ARG A 21 -23.44 7.14 -11.97
N MET A 22 -24.23 7.13 -10.90
CA MET A 22 -25.48 7.88 -10.86
C MET A 22 -25.27 9.40 -10.93
N ILE A 23 -24.19 9.96 -10.38
CA ILE A 23 -23.87 11.39 -10.56
C ILE A 23 -23.69 11.71 -12.05
N LEU A 24 -22.94 10.89 -12.79
CA LEU A 24 -22.75 11.06 -14.22
C LEU A 24 -24.07 10.93 -14.98
N HIS A 25 -24.85 9.88 -14.69
CA HIS A 25 -26.15 9.67 -15.33
C HIS A 25 -27.10 10.86 -15.08
N TYR A 26 -27.27 11.29 -13.83
CA TYR A 26 -28.17 12.41 -13.51
C TYR A 26 -27.71 13.73 -14.11
N HIS A 27 -26.40 13.99 -14.15
CA HIS A 27 -25.89 15.28 -14.63
C HIS A 27 -25.71 15.34 -16.15
N ASP A 28 -25.10 14.32 -16.76
CA ASP A 28 -24.78 14.30 -18.17
C ASP A 28 -25.98 13.85 -19.03
N GLU A 29 -26.76 12.86 -18.58
CA GLU A 29 -27.86 12.29 -19.37
C GLU A 29 -29.21 12.94 -19.02
N LEU A 30 -29.46 13.25 -17.75
CA LEU A 30 -30.74 13.83 -17.29
C LEU A 30 -30.67 15.34 -16.99
N HIS A 31 -29.51 15.96 -17.22
CA HIS A 31 -29.26 17.40 -17.06
C HIS A 31 -29.69 17.98 -15.71
N LYS A 32 -29.59 17.19 -14.64
CA LYS A 32 -29.92 17.62 -13.27
C LYS A 32 -28.76 18.38 -12.65
N SER A 33 -29.09 19.40 -11.85
CA SER A 33 -28.09 20.16 -11.10
C SER A 33 -27.56 19.34 -9.92
N PHE A 34 -26.33 19.63 -9.47
CA PHE A 34 -25.76 18.94 -8.30
C PHE A 34 -26.58 19.14 -7.02
N ASN A 35 -27.23 20.30 -6.87
CA ASN A 35 -28.19 20.55 -5.78
C ASN A 35 -29.41 19.63 -5.87
N TRP A 36 -29.93 19.42 -7.09
CA TRP A 36 -31.02 18.49 -7.28
C TRP A 36 -30.60 17.07 -6.93
N ILE A 37 -29.43 16.62 -7.39
CA ILE A 37 -28.92 15.27 -7.10
C ILE A 37 -28.75 15.05 -5.60
N ALA A 38 -28.16 16.02 -4.88
CA ALA A 38 -27.96 15.91 -3.43
C ALA A 38 -29.27 15.72 -2.66
N ASN A 39 -30.31 16.47 -3.03
CA ASN A 39 -31.53 16.56 -2.24
C ASN A 39 -32.66 15.63 -2.72
N ASN A 40 -32.68 15.27 -4.00
CA ASN A 40 -33.83 14.62 -4.64
C ASN A 40 -33.51 13.27 -5.29
N ALA A 41 -32.24 12.98 -5.61
CA ALA A 41 -31.92 11.71 -6.23
C ALA A 41 -32.12 10.55 -5.22
N PRO A 42 -32.84 9.48 -5.59
CA PRO A 42 -33.12 8.36 -4.69
C PRO A 42 -31.85 7.70 -4.18
N ASP A 43 -30.80 7.59 -5.01
CA ASP A 43 -29.52 6.98 -4.64
C ASP A 43 -28.73 7.78 -3.58
N PHE A 44 -29.10 9.04 -3.36
CA PHE A 44 -28.45 9.95 -2.42
C PHE A 44 -29.30 10.26 -1.20
N ARG A 45 -30.57 9.79 -1.15
CA ARG A 45 -31.46 9.96 0.00
C ARG A 45 -30.87 9.27 1.23
N GLY A 46 -30.84 9.98 2.36
CA GLY A 46 -30.29 9.48 3.63
C GLY A 46 -28.76 9.39 3.67
N THR A 47 -28.07 10.00 2.71
CA THR A 47 -26.60 10.05 2.66
C THR A 47 -26.10 11.42 3.09
N ALA A 48 -24.91 11.48 3.69
CA ALA A 48 -24.24 12.74 4.05
C ALA A 48 -23.57 13.44 2.84
N ALA A 49 -23.85 13.01 1.61
CA ALA A 49 -23.20 13.56 0.42
C ALA A 49 -23.91 14.85 -0.02
N ASP A 50 -23.31 15.99 0.31
CA ASP A 50 -23.78 17.30 -0.10
C ASP A 50 -23.45 17.62 -1.57
N HIS A 51 -24.03 18.71 -2.08
CA HIS A 51 -23.82 19.15 -3.46
C HIS A 51 -22.34 19.45 -3.77
N THR A 52 -21.56 19.90 -2.78
CA THR A 52 -20.11 20.17 -2.96
C THR A 52 -19.34 18.87 -3.14
N THR A 53 -19.65 17.84 -2.35
CA THR A 53 -19.07 16.50 -2.47
C THR A 53 -19.44 15.88 -3.81
N ILE A 54 -20.69 16.00 -4.25
CA ILE A 54 -21.17 15.49 -5.54
C ILE A 54 -20.43 16.18 -6.70
N SER A 55 -20.35 17.52 -6.68
CA SER A 55 -19.64 18.28 -7.73
C SER A 55 -18.14 17.94 -7.77
N ARG A 56 -17.49 17.82 -6.61
CA ARG A 56 -16.08 17.42 -6.53
C ARG A 56 -15.87 16.02 -7.13
N ASN A 57 -16.74 15.06 -6.78
CA ASN A 57 -16.67 13.71 -7.33
C ASN A 57 -16.91 13.69 -8.85
N TYR A 58 -17.86 14.46 -9.36
CA TYR A 58 -18.08 14.61 -10.81
C TYR A 58 -16.81 15.09 -11.54
N LYS A 59 -16.16 16.15 -11.02
CA LYS A 59 -14.91 16.68 -11.61
C LYS A 59 -13.79 15.65 -11.63
N ILE A 60 -13.61 14.90 -10.54
CA ILE A 60 -12.59 13.83 -10.47
C ILE A 60 -12.92 12.72 -11.48
N ALA A 61 -14.20 12.34 -11.60
CA ALA A 61 -14.65 11.33 -12.57
C ALA A 61 -14.32 11.73 -14.01
N ARG A 62 -14.63 12.97 -14.39
CA ARG A 62 -14.32 13.50 -15.72
C ARG A 62 -12.82 13.58 -15.98
N LYS A 63 -12.03 13.97 -14.98
CA LYS A 63 -10.57 14.12 -15.12
C LYS A 63 -9.84 12.78 -15.28
N HIS A 64 -10.20 11.78 -14.50
CA HIS A 64 -9.44 10.52 -14.41
C HIS A 64 -10.07 9.36 -15.19
N GLY A 65 -11.31 9.51 -15.68
CA GLY A 65 -12.04 8.45 -16.37
C GLY A 65 -12.37 7.23 -15.51
N CYS A 66 -11.99 7.23 -14.23
CA CYS A 66 -12.19 6.13 -13.31
C CYS A 66 -12.52 6.62 -11.89
N TYR A 67 -13.21 5.75 -11.15
CA TYR A 67 -13.72 6.00 -9.81
C TYR A 67 -12.63 5.91 -8.72
N TYR A 68 -11.61 5.09 -8.96
CA TYR A 68 -10.63 4.78 -7.93
C TYR A 68 -9.65 5.96 -7.78
N LYS A 69 -9.56 6.49 -6.56
CA LYS A 69 -8.48 7.44 -6.24
C LYS A 69 -7.15 6.76 -6.52
N ALA A 70 -6.24 7.50 -7.16
CA ALA A 70 -4.85 7.06 -7.24
C ALA A 70 -4.36 6.75 -5.81
N PRO A 71 -3.67 5.62 -5.60
CA PRO A 71 -3.12 5.30 -4.29
C PRO A 71 -2.26 6.48 -3.85
N ARG A 72 -2.51 7.00 -2.65
CA ARG A 72 -1.61 7.99 -2.07
C ARG A 72 -0.27 7.30 -1.84
N PRO A 73 0.86 7.94 -2.19
CA PRO A 73 2.15 7.38 -1.84
C PRO A 73 2.16 7.12 -0.33
N GLY A 74 2.60 5.92 0.05
CA GLY A 74 2.78 5.58 1.46
C GLY A 74 3.82 6.50 2.10
N CYS A 75 3.89 6.47 3.43
CA CYS A 75 5.01 7.09 4.13
C CYS A 75 6.32 6.49 3.62
N ARG A 76 7.37 7.32 3.50
CA ARG A 76 8.71 6.84 3.11
C ARG A 76 9.16 5.80 4.13
N ASN A 77 9.76 4.71 3.63
CA ASN A 77 10.34 3.71 4.52
C ASN A 77 11.52 4.33 5.28
N LEU A 78 11.65 4.01 6.57
CA LEU A 78 12.77 4.45 7.40
C LEU A 78 14.10 3.78 7.03
N ILE A 79 14.03 2.64 6.35
CA ILE A 79 15.19 1.90 5.84
C ILE A 79 15.04 1.88 4.33
N SER A 80 16.05 2.36 3.61
CA SER A 80 16.12 2.27 2.16
C SER A 80 16.33 0.83 1.69
N GLU A 81 16.05 0.54 0.43
CA GLU A 81 16.27 -0.81 -0.12
C GLU A 81 17.75 -1.21 -0.13
N LEU A 82 18.65 -0.24 -0.36
CA LEU A 82 20.09 -0.47 -0.32
C LEU A 82 20.57 -0.84 1.08
N GLU A 83 20.13 -0.09 2.09
CA GLU A 83 20.45 -0.37 3.49
C GLU A 83 19.89 -1.72 3.94
N ALA A 84 18.66 -2.05 3.51
CA ALA A 84 18.06 -3.35 3.78
C ALA A 84 18.92 -4.49 3.19
N ALA A 85 19.38 -4.35 1.94
CA ALA A 85 20.25 -5.34 1.30
C ALA A 85 21.57 -5.53 2.06
N GLN A 86 22.19 -4.44 2.52
CA GLN A 86 23.41 -4.52 3.33
C GLN A 86 23.16 -5.19 4.69
N GLY A 87 22.04 -4.90 5.34
CA GLY A 87 21.69 -5.54 6.61
C GLY A 87 21.39 -7.04 6.46
N ILE A 88 20.89 -7.47 5.31
CA ILE A 88 20.72 -8.90 4.98
C ILE A 88 22.08 -9.55 4.77
N ALA A 89 22.99 -8.91 4.05
CA ALA A 89 24.36 -9.40 3.86
C ALA A 89 25.08 -9.58 5.21
N ASP A 90 24.91 -8.65 6.16
CA ASP A 90 25.47 -8.79 7.51
C ASP A 90 24.93 -10.02 8.25
N ILE A 91 23.67 -10.38 8.04
CA ILE A 91 23.10 -11.61 8.61
C ILE A 91 23.64 -12.85 7.91
N ASP A 92 23.74 -12.83 6.58
CA ASP A 92 24.23 -13.96 5.79
C ASP A 92 25.72 -14.26 6.05
N GLU A 93 26.52 -13.21 6.26
CA GLU A 93 27.94 -13.31 6.64
C GLU A 93 28.13 -13.63 8.13
N GLY A 94 27.05 -13.68 8.92
CA GLY A 94 27.08 -13.98 10.35
C GLY A 94 27.63 -12.83 11.22
N ARG A 95 27.74 -11.60 10.69
CA ARG A 95 28.08 -10.40 11.47
C ARG A 95 26.96 -10.02 12.44
N ALA A 96 25.71 -10.18 12.00
CA ALA A 96 24.53 -10.01 12.83
C ALA A 96 23.80 -11.34 12.97
N THR A 97 23.49 -11.71 14.20
CA THR A 97 22.79 -12.98 14.47
C THR A 97 21.29 -12.85 14.24
N ASP A 98 20.67 -11.84 14.83
CA ASP A 98 19.23 -11.59 14.77
C ASP A 98 18.90 -10.12 14.43
N GLY A 99 17.61 -9.79 14.39
CA GLY A 99 17.16 -8.42 14.10
C GLY A 99 17.46 -7.42 15.22
N ALA A 100 17.70 -7.86 16.46
CA ALA A 100 18.09 -6.99 17.57
C ALA A 100 19.57 -6.59 17.45
N ASP A 101 20.41 -7.57 17.13
CA ASP A 101 21.83 -7.42 16.87
C ASP A 101 22.05 -6.53 15.64
N LEU A 102 21.34 -6.81 14.54
CA LEU A 102 21.38 -5.97 13.34
C LEU A 102 20.94 -4.53 13.63
N GLN A 103 19.94 -4.34 14.50
CA GLN A 103 19.50 -3.02 14.92
C GLN A 103 20.61 -2.29 15.68
N ARG A 104 21.27 -2.95 16.65
CA ARG A 104 22.35 -2.33 17.43
C ARG A 104 23.56 -1.99 16.57
N GLN A 105 23.92 -2.86 15.63
CA GLN A 105 25.13 -2.70 14.81
C GLN A 105 24.95 -1.69 13.67
N ARG A 106 23.85 -1.77 12.93
CA ARG A 106 23.66 -0.99 11.69
C ARG A 106 22.59 0.09 11.79
N PHE A 107 21.55 -0.12 12.58
CA PHE A 107 20.38 0.76 12.62
C PHE A 107 20.03 1.25 14.04
N PRO A 108 20.99 1.85 14.78
CA PRO A 108 20.81 2.16 16.21
C PRO A 108 19.66 3.15 16.46
N GLU A 109 19.38 4.02 15.50
CA GLU A 109 18.32 5.04 15.57
C GLU A 109 16.94 4.50 15.15
N ILE A 110 16.90 3.32 14.51
CA ILE A 110 15.67 2.76 13.98
C ILE A 110 15.06 1.81 15.02
N PRO A 111 13.75 1.92 15.30
CA PRO A 111 13.11 0.99 16.21
C PRO A 111 13.31 -0.46 15.76
N GLN A 112 13.70 -1.34 16.69
CA GLN A 112 13.92 -2.76 16.44
C GLN A 112 12.76 -3.42 15.67
N ARG A 113 11.51 -3.06 16.01
CA ARG A 113 10.32 -3.55 15.30
C ARG A 113 10.32 -3.24 13.81
N THR A 114 10.86 -2.09 13.41
CA THR A 114 10.99 -1.68 12.00
C THR A 114 12.05 -2.52 11.29
N VAL A 115 13.19 -2.76 11.94
CA VAL A 115 14.24 -3.66 11.43
C VAL A 115 13.70 -5.08 11.25
N CYS A 116 13.00 -5.63 12.24
CA CYS A 116 12.36 -6.95 12.12
C CYS A 116 11.32 -7.01 11.01
N ARG A 117 10.53 -5.94 10.79
CA ARG A 117 9.58 -5.86 9.66
C ARG A 117 10.29 -5.83 8.31
N MET A 118 11.42 -5.14 8.22
CA MET A 118 12.27 -5.14 7.03
C MET A 118 12.76 -6.56 6.76
N LEU A 119 13.36 -7.23 7.74
CA LEU A 119 13.84 -8.61 7.60
C LEU A 119 12.71 -9.58 7.20
N PHE A 120 11.52 -9.42 7.79
CA PHE A 120 10.34 -10.21 7.45
C PHE A 120 9.90 -10.01 5.98
N LYS A 121 9.94 -8.78 5.45
CA LYS A 121 9.64 -8.50 4.04
C LYS A 121 10.61 -9.22 3.11
N HIS A 122 11.85 -9.41 3.54
CA HIS A 122 12.88 -10.14 2.80
C HIS A 122 12.89 -11.66 3.12
N GLY A 123 11.84 -12.18 3.75
CA GLY A 123 11.67 -13.62 3.98
C GLY A 123 12.44 -14.17 5.18
N LEU A 124 13.15 -13.33 5.93
CA LEU A 124 13.85 -13.74 7.15
C LEU A 124 12.85 -13.72 8.33
N LYS A 125 12.20 -14.86 8.58
CA LYS A 125 11.24 -15.08 9.67
C LYS A 125 11.82 -15.97 10.78
N GLY A 126 11.38 -15.75 12.02
CA GLY A 126 11.77 -16.55 13.20
C GLY A 126 12.98 -15.96 13.94
N PHE A 127 13.44 -16.61 15.02
CA PHE A 127 14.65 -16.25 15.79
C PHE A 127 15.89 -16.36 14.89
N ILE A 128 16.12 -15.38 14.02
CA ILE A 128 17.11 -15.48 12.94
C ILE A 128 18.47 -15.83 13.57
N ARG A 129 19.09 -16.87 13.02
CA ARG A 129 20.49 -17.26 13.19
C ARG A 129 20.91 -17.83 11.84
N ARG A 130 21.77 -17.12 11.10
CA ARG A 130 22.41 -17.70 9.91
C ARG A 130 23.91 -17.80 10.10
N HIS A 131 24.37 -19.02 10.36
CA HIS A 131 25.66 -19.58 9.94
C HIS A 131 25.55 -21.11 10.11
N LYS A 132 25.78 -21.96 9.10
CA LYS A 132 27.10 -22.43 8.63
C LYS A 132 26.99 -23.10 7.25
N VAL A 133 27.96 -22.86 6.36
CA VAL A 133 28.42 -23.91 5.45
C VAL A 133 29.83 -24.32 5.88
N ILE A 134 30.00 -25.60 6.24
CA ILE A 134 31.32 -26.20 6.45
C ILE A 134 31.78 -26.71 5.08
N LEU A 135 32.82 -26.08 4.52
CA LEU A 135 33.50 -26.57 3.32
C LEU A 135 34.40 -27.75 3.71
N THR A 136 34.19 -28.94 3.12
CA THR A 136 35.10 -30.10 3.21
C THR A 136 35.09 -30.90 1.91
N PRO A 137 36.16 -31.65 1.61
CA PRO A 137 37.50 -31.20 1.26
C PRO A 137 37.61 -31.05 -0.27
N HIS A 138 37.80 -29.84 -0.78
CA HIS A 138 38.30 -29.65 -2.15
C HIS A 138 39.72 -29.08 -2.16
N ASN A 139 40.62 -29.84 -1.54
CA ASN A 139 41.95 -30.09 -2.08
C ASN A 139 41.85 -31.21 -3.13
N PHE A 140 41.02 -31.07 -4.19
CA PHE A 140 41.14 -31.95 -5.36
C PHE A 140 42.30 -31.41 -6.18
N ARG A 141 43.51 -31.70 -5.67
CA ARG A 141 44.70 -31.84 -6.50
C ARG A 141 44.55 -33.18 -7.22
N GLU A 142 44.39 -33.13 -8.53
CA GLU A 142 45.24 -33.84 -9.51
C GLU A 142 45.36 -32.95 -10.75
#